data_AF-A0A1V5E7U9-F1
#
_entry.id   AF-A0A1V5E7U9-F1
#
_cell.length_a   1.000
_cell.length_b   1.000
_cell.length_c   1.000
_cell.angle_alpha   90.00
_cell.angle_beta   90.00
_cell.angle_gamma   90.00
#
_symmetry.space_group_name_H-M   'P 1'
#
loop_
_entity.id
_entity.type
_entity.pdbx_description
1 polymer ?
#
loop_
_entity_poly.entity_id
_entity_poly.type
_entity_poly.pdbx_seq_one_letter_code
_entity_poly.pdbx_strand_id
1 'polypeptide(L)'
;MVRFDLAYIAHRQVGAILGFPNLQRCIDEGLPRPVKIGGYMETKDYRGDQEPLILTDWTNFQISLRFVAGALNVPYMPTKSSLGTDILVYNKELKVTNDPFNNEPLVLVPACRPDVAFLAVQRADRRGNGQIWGHTSTDAWKARAARHVVLFAEEIVPTEKIYEHPANTVVPAYCTDAVVHLPFNSHPFAVFGRYAYDPIWYYKNLTAQQTREGFQRWMDEWVYGCDSHMDYCEKMGWEKLDRLAKSEHVINRIPE
;
A
#
# COMPACT_ATOMS: atom_id res chain seq x y z
N MET A 1 -0.82 20.19 -1.52
CA MET A 1 -1.22 19.10 -2.44
C MET A 1 -0.91 17.79 -1.72
N VAL A 2 -1.92 16.96 -1.46
CA VAL A 2 -1.73 15.66 -0.79
C VAL A 2 -1.25 14.66 -1.83
N ARG A 3 -0.13 13.98 -1.58
CA ARG A 3 0.46 12.96 -2.47
C ARG A 3 0.35 11.59 -1.79
N PHE A 4 -0.17 10.62 -2.53
CA PHE A 4 -0.19 9.22 -2.11
C PHE A 4 0.80 8.43 -2.96
N ASP A 5 1.86 7.92 -2.33
CA ASP A 5 2.78 6.99 -2.98
C ASP A 5 2.34 5.57 -2.65
N LEU A 6 1.61 4.95 -3.58
CA LEU A 6 1.14 3.58 -3.46
C LEU A 6 2.19 2.61 -4.00
N ALA A 7 2.70 1.74 -3.14
CA ALA A 7 3.51 0.62 -3.55
C ALA A 7 2.62 -0.61 -3.80
N TYR A 8 2.92 -1.41 -4.82
CA TYR A 8 2.30 -2.73 -5.05
C TYR A 8 0.85 -2.76 -5.56
N ILE A 9 0.36 -1.69 -6.21
CA ILE A 9 -0.87 -1.76 -7.01
C ILE A 9 -0.52 -1.77 -8.49
N ALA A 10 -0.83 -2.89 -9.17
CA ALA A 10 -0.77 -2.97 -10.62
C ALA A 10 -1.97 -2.23 -11.22
N HIS A 11 -1.80 -0.94 -11.52
CA HIS A 11 -2.79 -0.16 -12.26
C HIS A 11 -2.63 -0.31 -13.78
N ARG A 12 -1.53 -0.95 -14.23
CA ARG A 12 -1.20 -1.10 -15.65
C ARG A 12 -0.43 -2.41 -15.91
N GLN A 13 -1.01 -3.30 -16.69
CA GLN A 13 -0.30 -4.38 -17.38
C GLN A 13 -0.34 -4.04 -18.88
N VAL A 14 0.77 -4.22 -19.58
CA VAL A 14 0.99 -3.75 -20.97
C VAL A 14 -0.22 -4.05 -21.87
N GLY A 15 -0.88 -3.01 -22.40
CA GLY A 15 -1.89 -3.13 -23.47
C GLY A 15 -3.28 -2.58 -23.19
N ALA A 16 -3.76 -2.53 -21.94
CA ALA A 16 -5.02 -1.88 -21.54
C ALA A 16 -5.22 -1.92 -20.01
N ILE A 17 -6.09 -1.05 -19.47
CA ILE A 17 -6.61 -1.13 -18.09
C ILE A 17 -7.82 -2.08 -18.09
N LEU A 18 -7.62 -3.31 -18.56
CA LEU A 18 -8.67 -4.34 -18.54
C LEU A 18 -8.86 -4.79 -17.09
N GLY A 19 -10.06 -4.57 -16.53
CA GLY A 19 -10.45 -5.08 -15.21
C GLY A 19 -10.66 -4.04 -14.11
N PHE A 20 -10.46 -2.74 -14.37
CA PHE A 20 -10.75 -1.66 -13.40
C PHE A 20 -11.73 -0.62 -13.97
N PRO A 21 -13.04 -0.89 -13.99
CA PRO A 21 -14.05 0.02 -14.55
C PRO A 21 -14.08 1.39 -13.89
N ASN A 22 -13.73 1.47 -12.61
CA ASN A 22 -13.57 2.74 -11.90
C ASN A 22 -12.50 3.63 -12.54
N LEU A 23 -11.32 3.07 -12.83
CA LEU A 23 -10.23 3.83 -13.43
C LEU A 23 -10.55 4.18 -14.89
N GLN A 24 -11.21 3.27 -15.61
CA GLN A 24 -11.69 3.54 -16.96
C GLN A 24 -12.68 4.71 -16.99
N ARG A 25 -13.65 4.77 -16.07
CA ARG A 25 -14.56 5.93 -15.93
C ARG A 25 -13.83 7.22 -15.59
N CYS A 26 -12.80 7.19 -14.75
CA CYS A 26 -11.99 8.38 -14.50
C CYS A 26 -11.37 8.90 -15.79
N ILE A 27 -10.88 8.00 -16.66
CA ILE A 27 -10.25 8.37 -17.94
C ILE A 27 -11.28 8.84 -18.96
N ASP A 28 -12.39 8.13 -19.11
CA ASP A 28 -13.36 8.41 -20.17
C ASP A 28 -14.31 9.55 -19.82
N GLU A 29 -14.71 9.66 -18.56
CA GLU A 29 -15.77 10.56 -18.09
C GLU A 29 -15.27 11.61 -17.09
N GLY A 30 -14.09 11.41 -16.49
CA GLY A 30 -13.61 12.24 -15.39
C GLY A 30 -14.37 12.02 -14.08
N LEU A 31 -14.98 10.84 -13.90
CA LEU A 31 -15.78 10.50 -12.74
C LEU A 31 -15.12 9.40 -11.88
N PRO A 32 -15.04 9.57 -10.54
CA PRO A 32 -15.51 10.73 -9.77
C PRO A 32 -14.59 11.95 -9.87
N ARG A 33 -13.43 11.82 -10.52
CA ARG A 33 -12.45 12.88 -10.77
C ARG A 33 -11.64 12.61 -12.05
N PRO A 34 -11.23 13.63 -12.82
CA PRO A 34 -10.29 13.45 -13.92
C PRO A 34 -8.94 12.89 -13.47
N VAL A 35 -8.20 12.28 -14.39
CA VAL A 35 -6.87 11.71 -14.13
C VAL A 35 -5.88 12.13 -15.20
N LYS A 36 -4.60 12.17 -14.82
CA LYS A 36 -3.46 12.27 -15.74
C LYS A 36 -2.44 11.22 -15.35
N ILE A 37 -2.27 10.22 -16.20
CA ILE A 37 -1.47 9.01 -15.95
C ILE A 37 -0.26 9.02 -16.87
N GLY A 38 0.93 9.16 -16.28
CA GLY A 38 2.20 9.15 -17.00
C GLY A 38 2.27 10.18 -18.14
N GLY A 39 1.46 11.24 -18.12
CA GLY A 39 1.45 12.24 -19.19
C GLY A 39 1.08 11.74 -20.60
N TYR A 40 0.50 10.54 -20.75
CA TYR A 40 0.06 10.01 -22.04
C TYR A 40 -1.41 9.55 -22.04
N MET A 41 -1.95 9.15 -20.88
CA MET A 41 -3.37 8.91 -20.67
C MET A 41 -3.92 10.01 -19.79
N GLU A 42 -4.90 10.75 -20.28
CA GLU A 42 -5.56 11.81 -19.53
C GLU A 42 -7.05 11.85 -19.87
N THR A 43 -7.85 12.28 -18.90
CA THR A 43 -9.26 12.55 -19.15
C THR A 43 -9.40 13.68 -20.15
N LYS A 44 -10.04 13.41 -21.28
CA LYS A 44 -10.34 14.42 -22.31
C LYS A 44 -11.71 15.03 -22.05
N ASP A 45 -11.85 16.31 -22.37
CA ASP A 45 -13.14 17.01 -22.39
C ASP A 45 -13.93 17.06 -21.06
N TYR A 46 -13.24 16.90 -19.91
CA TYR A 46 -13.86 17.07 -18.59
C TYR A 46 -14.25 18.54 -18.35
N ARG A 47 -15.53 18.79 -18.02
CA ARG A 47 -16.11 20.13 -17.80
C ARG A 47 -16.40 20.48 -16.34
N GLY A 48 -15.94 19.64 -15.39
CA GLY A 48 -16.09 19.91 -13.96
C GLY A 48 -14.99 20.83 -13.41
N ASP A 49 -15.06 21.13 -12.11
CA ASP A 49 -14.16 22.03 -11.39
C ASP A 49 -13.03 21.32 -10.63
N GLN A 50 -12.99 19.99 -10.67
CA GLN A 50 -12.00 19.21 -9.95
C GLN A 50 -10.67 19.11 -10.70
N GLU A 51 -9.58 19.34 -9.96
CA GLU A 51 -8.23 19.10 -10.45
C GLU A 51 -7.98 17.60 -10.73
N PRO A 52 -7.27 17.25 -11.83
CA PRO A 52 -6.93 15.87 -12.13
C PRO A 52 -6.07 15.20 -11.07
N LEU A 53 -6.38 13.94 -10.77
CA LEU A 53 -5.47 13.09 -10.02
C LEU A 53 -4.27 12.74 -10.90
N ILE A 54 -3.08 13.17 -10.48
CA ILE A 54 -1.83 12.90 -11.18
C ILE A 54 -1.28 11.53 -10.73
N LEU A 55 -1.19 10.60 -11.66
CA LEU A 55 -0.62 9.27 -11.48
C LEU A 55 0.71 9.18 -12.21
N THR A 56 1.75 8.75 -11.49
CA THR A 56 3.11 8.61 -12.04
C THR A 56 3.50 7.15 -11.99
N ASP A 57 3.89 6.60 -13.14
CA ASP A 57 4.35 5.21 -13.24
C ASP A 57 5.76 5.05 -12.67
N TRP A 58 5.95 3.98 -11.90
CA TRP A 58 7.23 3.53 -11.36
C TRP A 58 7.32 2.02 -11.56
N THR A 59 8.52 1.48 -11.76
CA THR A 59 8.68 0.03 -11.57
C THR A 59 8.51 -0.31 -10.09
N ASN A 60 8.07 -1.55 -9.82
CA ASN A 60 7.99 -2.05 -8.45
C ASN A 60 9.31 -1.88 -7.68
N PHE A 61 10.43 -2.14 -8.36
CA PHE A 61 11.75 -2.00 -7.80
C PHE A 61 12.10 -0.53 -7.51
N GLN A 62 11.75 0.40 -8.40
CA GLN A 62 12.01 1.82 -8.18
C GLN A 62 11.26 2.35 -6.95
N ILE A 63 9.98 2.03 -6.76
CA ILE A 63 9.25 2.42 -5.54
C ILE A 63 9.98 1.93 -4.29
N SER A 64 10.44 0.69 -4.30
CA SER A 64 11.22 0.12 -3.19
C SER A 64 12.50 0.94 -2.93
N LEU A 65 13.24 1.27 -4.00
CA LEU A 65 14.45 2.09 -3.92
C LEU A 65 14.17 3.52 -3.39
N ARG A 66 13.00 4.10 -3.67
CA ARG A 66 12.62 5.40 -3.11
C ARG A 66 12.58 5.39 -1.59
N PHE A 67 11.96 4.35 -1.00
CA PHE A 67 11.90 4.19 0.45
C PHE A 67 13.26 3.87 1.05
N VAL A 68 14.08 3.07 0.35
CA VAL A 68 15.48 2.83 0.78
C VAL A 68 16.26 4.14 0.83
N ALA A 69 16.19 4.97 -0.21
CA ALA A 69 16.85 6.28 -0.23
C ALA A 69 16.37 7.19 0.91
N GLY A 70 15.04 7.23 1.14
CA GLY A 70 14.44 7.98 2.24
C GLY A 70 14.95 7.54 3.61
N ALA A 71 14.96 6.24 3.85
CA ALA A 71 15.40 5.63 5.11
C ALA A 71 16.90 5.82 5.39
N LEU A 72 17.73 5.78 4.34
CA LEU A 72 19.17 6.06 4.44
C LEU A 72 19.48 7.56 4.50
N ASN A 73 18.47 8.42 4.34
CA ASN A 73 18.60 9.86 4.23
C ASN A 73 19.56 10.32 3.10
N VAL A 74 19.58 9.58 1.99
CA VAL A 74 20.30 9.94 0.76
C VAL A 74 19.34 10.56 -0.26
N PRO A 75 19.80 11.44 -1.17
CA PRO A 75 18.89 12.12 -2.10
C PRO A 75 18.26 11.18 -3.14
N TYR A 76 18.94 10.10 -3.50
CA TYR A 76 18.50 9.14 -4.52
C TYR A 76 19.20 7.79 -4.40
N MET A 77 18.64 6.76 -5.03
CA MET A 77 19.30 5.47 -5.29
C MET A 77 19.58 5.31 -6.79
N PRO A 78 20.79 4.90 -7.20
CA PRO A 78 21.10 4.57 -8.60
C PRO A 78 20.58 3.17 -8.97
N THR A 79 20.13 2.99 -10.21
CA THR A 79 19.68 1.69 -10.74
C THR A 79 19.73 1.63 -12.26
N LYS A 80 19.78 0.43 -12.84
CA LYS A 80 19.55 0.21 -14.29
C LYS A 80 18.07 0.01 -14.63
N SER A 81 17.19 -0.10 -13.63
CA SER A 81 15.75 -0.28 -13.83
C SER A 81 15.14 0.89 -14.62
N SER A 82 14.26 0.56 -15.57
CA SER A 82 13.63 1.45 -16.57
C SER A 82 14.47 1.91 -17.75
N LEU A 83 15.77 1.62 -17.81
CA LEU A 83 16.52 1.79 -19.07
C LEU A 83 15.87 0.95 -20.18
N GLY A 84 15.68 1.55 -21.35
CA GLY A 84 15.00 0.89 -22.48
C GLY A 84 13.48 0.79 -22.36
N THR A 85 12.86 1.48 -21.40
CA THR A 85 11.39 1.50 -21.22
C THR A 85 10.82 2.90 -21.34
N ASP A 86 9.53 2.99 -21.64
CA ASP A 86 8.80 4.27 -21.71
C ASP A 86 8.60 4.95 -20.35
N ILE A 87 8.90 4.29 -19.23
CA ILE A 87 8.80 4.92 -17.90
C ILE A 87 9.68 6.18 -17.85
N LEU A 88 10.86 6.17 -18.46
CA LEU A 88 11.74 7.35 -18.52
C LEU A 88 11.20 8.47 -19.43
N VAL A 89 10.37 8.13 -20.41
CA VAL A 89 9.71 9.12 -21.28
C VAL A 89 8.69 9.90 -20.48
N TYR A 90 7.95 9.23 -19.60
CA TYR A 90 6.75 9.77 -18.94
C TYR A 90 6.97 10.22 -17.50
N ASN A 91 7.88 9.59 -16.76
CA ASN A 91 8.20 9.94 -15.38
C ASN A 91 9.42 10.86 -15.34
N LYS A 92 9.16 12.17 -15.25
CA LYS A 92 10.21 13.20 -15.22
C LYS A 92 10.91 13.36 -13.86
N GLU A 93 10.43 12.67 -12.81
CA GLU A 93 11.12 12.60 -11.53
C GLU A 93 12.40 11.74 -11.61
N LEU A 94 12.44 10.78 -12.54
CA LEU A 94 13.64 9.99 -12.83
C LEU A 94 14.63 10.82 -13.65
N LYS A 95 15.92 10.74 -13.29
CA LYS A 95 17.02 11.35 -14.06
C LYS A 95 17.95 10.26 -14.57
N VAL A 96 18.51 10.45 -15.76
CA VAL A 96 19.54 9.56 -16.31
C VAL A 96 20.88 10.27 -16.25
N THR A 97 21.90 9.57 -15.80
CA THR A 97 23.29 10.03 -15.79
C THR A 97 24.21 8.89 -16.17
N ASN A 98 25.51 9.13 -16.31
CA ASN A 98 26.48 8.07 -16.49
C ASN A 98 27.12 7.70 -15.15
N ASP A 99 27.32 6.41 -14.94
CA ASP A 99 28.07 5.86 -13.80
C ASP A 99 29.49 6.44 -13.78
N PRO A 100 29.94 7.05 -12.67
CA PRO A 100 31.27 7.64 -12.60
C PRO A 100 32.41 6.61 -12.67
N PHE A 101 32.15 5.31 -12.49
CA PHE A 101 33.18 4.26 -12.48
C PHE A 101 33.38 3.58 -13.85
N ASN A 102 32.31 3.38 -14.63
CA ASN A 102 32.38 2.68 -15.91
C ASN A 102 31.74 3.46 -17.08
N ASN A 103 31.19 4.66 -16.83
CA ASN A 103 30.55 5.54 -17.81
C ASN A 103 29.31 4.92 -18.51
N GLU A 104 28.68 3.91 -17.92
CA GLU A 104 27.42 3.35 -18.42
C GLU A 104 26.20 4.14 -17.93
N PRO A 105 25.08 4.17 -18.67
CA PRO A 105 23.86 4.84 -18.22
C PRO A 105 23.30 4.25 -16.91
N LEU A 106 22.91 5.13 -15.98
CA LEU A 106 22.19 4.82 -14.75
C LEU A 106 20.99 5.75 -14.57
N VAL A 107 19.94 5.22 -13.97
CA VAL A 107 18.76 5.97 -13.55
C VAL A 107 18.89 6.33 -12.07
N LEU A 108 18.68 7.60 -11.76
CA LEU A 108 18.63 8.13 -10.40
C LEU A 108 17.17 8.18 -9.95
N VAL A 109 16.87 7.40 -8.91
CA VAL A 109 15.54 7.28 -8.31
C VAL A 109 15.49 8.16 -7.06
N PRO A 110 14.70 9.27 -7.04
CA PRO A 110 14.70 10.19 -5.92
C PRO A 110 14.10 9.56 -4.65
N ALA A 111 14.58 10.00 -3.49
CA ALA A 111 14.03 9.57 -2.20
C ALA A 111 12.51 9.83 -2.10
N CYS A 112 11.79 8.93 -1.42
CA CYS A 112 10.46 9.21 -0.88
C CYS A 112 10.60 9.39 0.63
N ARG A 113 10.05 10.48 1.16
CA ARG A 113 9.99 10.77 2.60
C ARG A 113 8.53 11.05 2.97
N PRO A 114 7.71 10.01 3.21
CA PRO A 114 6.30 10.19 3.53
C PRO A 114 6.12 11.02 4.80
N ASP A 115 5.07 11.84 4.86
CA ASP A 115 4.72 12.51 6.11
C ASP A 115 4.21 11.50 7.16
N VAL A 116 3.44 10.50 6.73
CA VAL A 116 2.88 9.44 7.58
C VAL A 116 2.93 8.11 6.84
N ALA A 117 3.34 7.04 7.53
CA ALA A 117 3.21 5.66 7.08
C ALA A 117 2.27 4.88 8.00
N PHE A 118 1.28 4.21 7.41
CA PHE A 118 0.42 3.25 8.10
C PHE A 118 0.89 1.84 7.76
N LEU A 119 1.25 1.04 8.76
CA LEU A 119 1.80 -0.30 8.57
C LEU A 119 0.99 -1.31 9.38
N ALA A 120 0.51 -2.36 8.72
CA ALA A 120 -0.13 -3.49 9.38
C ALA A 120 0.94 -4.42 9.96
N VAL A 121 0.79 -4.82 11.21
CA VAL A 121 1.71 -5.72 11.93
C VAL A 121 0.91 -6.78 12.66
N GLN A 122 1.46 -7.99 12.75
CA GLN A 122 0.79 -9.07 13.46
C GLN A 122 0.78 -8.87 14.97
N ARG A 123 1.88 -8.35 15.54
CA ARG A 123 1.99 -8.00 16.95
C ARG A 123 2.66 -6.66 17.12
N ALA A 124 2.21 -5.88 18.10
CA ALA A 124 2.94 -4.71 18.57
C ALA A 124 2.90 -4.62 20.11
N ASP A 125 3.88 -3.97 20.71
CA ASP A 125 3.79 -3.55 22.11
C ASP A 125 3.39 -2.07 22.24
N ARG A 126 3.10 -1.63 23.47
CA ARG A 126 2.76 -0.21 23.75
C ARG A 126 3.95 0.75 23.55
N ARG A 127 5.17 0.23 23.37
CA ARG A 127 6.36 1.05 23.08
C ARG A 127 6.49 1.35 21.59
N GLY A 128 5.77 0.63 20.72
CA GLY A 128 5.85 0.79 19.27
C GLY A 128 6.72 -0.23 18.56
N ASN A 129 7.17 -1.30 19.24
CA ASN A 129 7.85 -2.38 18.55
C ASN A 129 6.84 -3.22 17.76
N GLY A 130 6.87 -3.14 16.44
CA GLY A 130 6.03 -3.90 15.54
C GLY A 130 6.74 -5.14 14.99
N GLN A 131 6.15 -6.31 15.20
CA GLN A 131 6.62 -7.57 14.62
C GLN A 131 5.89 -7.89 13.32
N ILE A 132 6.66 -8.22 12.28
CA ILE A 132 6.15 -8.70 11.00
C ILE A 132 6.70 -10.10 10.75
N TRP A 133 5.79 -11.04 10.46
CA TRP A 133 6.14 -12.41 10.10
C TRP A 133 5.98 -12.65 8.60
N GLY A 134 6.76 -13.58 8.06
CA GLY A 134 6.74 -13.89 6.63
C GLY A 134 7.39 -12.80 5.79
N HIS A 135 6.77 -12.46 4.66
CA HIS A 135 7.33 -11.49 3.71
C HIS A 135 7.15 -10.05 4.21
N THR A 136 8.27 -9.37 4.50
CA THR A 136 8.27 -8.00 5.06
C THR A 136 8.24 -6.89 4.01
N SER A 137 8.41 -7.25 2.74
CA SER A 137 8.46 -6.31 1.61
C SER A 137 9.40 -5.11 1.90
N THR A 138 8.87 -3.88 1.85
CA THR A 138 9.60 -2.63 2.10
C THR A 138 9.25 -1.95 3.42
N ASP A 139 8.53 -2.62 4.32
CA ASP A 139 7.94 -1.97 5.51
C ASP A 139 8.99 -1.44 6.49
N ALA A 140 10.12 -2.16 6.64
CA ALA A 140 11.28 -1.68 7.41
C ALA A 140 11.83 -0.34 6.90
N TRP A 141 11.82 -0.16 5.57
CA TRP A 141 12.30 1.06 4.92
C TRP A 141 11.25 2.15 5.00
N LYS A 142 9.97 1.85 4.77
CA LYS A 142 8.87 2.81 4.93
C LYS A 142 8.85 3.42 6.34
N ALA A 143 8.99 2.57 7.36
CA ALA A 143 9.01 3.02 8.76
C ALA A 143 10.15 4.00 9.08
N ARG A 144 11.31 3.85 8.42
CA ARG A 144 12.46 4.74 8.61
C ARG A 144 12.46 5.95 7.68
N ALA A 145 11.79 5.85 6.53
CA ALA A 145 11.69 6.93 5.56
C ALA A 145 10.59 7.94 5.93
N ALA A 146 9.56 7.49 6.64
CA ALA A 146 8.43 8.34 7.03
C ALA A 146 8.78 9.23 8.22
N ARG A 147 8.15 10.42 8.26
CA ARG A 147 8.25 11.34 9.40
C ARG A 147 7.44 10.84 10.61
N HIS A 148 6.28 10.25 10.36
CA HIS A 148 5.45 9.62 11.37
C HIS A 148 5.04 8.20 10.97
N VAL A 149 4.96 7.28 11.93
CA VAL A 149 4.51 5.89 11.71
C VAL A 149 3.39 5.53 12.65
N VAL A 150 2.32 4.99 12.07
CA VAL A 150 1.17 4.41 12.78
C VAL A 150 1.13 2.91 12.50
N LEU A 151 1.16 2.10 13.55
CA LEU A 151 1.02 0.66 13.47
C LEU A 151 -0.44 0.25 13.67
N PHE A 152 -0.99 -0.51 12.72
CA PHE A 152 -2.23 -1.26 12.89
C PHE A 152 -1.86 -2.67 13.33
N ALA A 153 -2.08 -2.98 14.61
CA ALA A 153 -1.69 -4.23 15.21
C ALA A 153 -2.90 -5.18 15.28
N GLU A 154 -2.72 -6.39 14.78
CA GLU A 154 -3.67 -7.49 14.98
C GLU A 154 -3.77 -7.93 16.44
N GLU A 155 -2.70 -7.70 17.21
CA GLU A 155 -2.63 -8.01 18.63
C GLU A 155 -1.67 -7.03 19.31
N ILE A 156 -2.07 -6.50 20.47
CA ILE A 156 -1.16 -5.76 21.34
C ILE A 156 -0.69 -6.68 22.47
N VAL A 157 0.62 -6.85 22.59
CA VAL A 157 1.26 -7.74 23.58
C VAL A 157 2.12 -6.96 24.58
N PRO A 158 2.42 -7.51 25.76
CA PRO A 158 3.47 -6.99 26.63
C PRO A 158 4.84 -6.98 25.92
N THR A 159 5.70 -6.03 26.27
CA THR A 159 7.03 -5.90 25.65
C THR A 159 7.89 -7.16 25.82
N GLU A 160 7.71 -7.91 26.91
CA GLU A 160 8.41 -9.17 27.18
C GLU A 160 8.15 -10.20 26.08
N LYS A 161 6.95 -10.23 25.51
CA LYS A 161 6.61 -11.10 24.37
C LYS A 161 7.34 -10.72 23.09
N ILE A 162 7.60 -9.43 22.89
CA ILE A 162 8.42 -8.99 21.75
C ILE A 162 9.86 -9.51 21.90
N TYR A 163 10.38 -9.55 23.13
CA TYR A 163 11.74 -10.00 23.43
C TYR A 163 11.95 -11.51 23.35
N GLU A 164 10.89 -12.31 23.37
CA GLU A 164 10.98 -13.76 23.11
C GLU A 164 11.40 -14.03 21.64
N HIS A 165 10.98 -13.16 20.71
CA HIS A 165 11.29 -13.27 19.28
C HIS A 165 11.76 -11.94 18.67
N PRO A 166 12.90 -11.39 19.13
CA PRO A 166 13.31 -10.03 18.77
C PRO A 166 13.65 -9.89 17.29
N ALA A 167 14.10 -10.96 16.63
CA ALA A 167 14.39 -11.00 15.20
C ALA A 167 13.18 -10.70 14.30
N ASN A 168 11.96 -10.88 14.82
CA ASN A 168 10.73 -10.56 14.09
C ASN A 168 10.36 -9.06 14.18
N THR A 169 11.08 -8.27 14.98
CA THR A 169 10.80 -6.83 15.16
C THR A 169 11.31 -6.05 13.96
N VAL A 170 10.43 -5.84 12.98
CA VAL A 170 10.76 -5.15 11.72
C VAL A 170 10.65 -3.64 11.85
N VAL A 171 9.67 -3.18 12.64
CA VAL A 171 9.48 -1.76 12.95
C VAL A 171 9.89 -1.52 14.42
N PRO A 172 11.06 -0.90 14.67
CA PRO A 172 11.48 -0.60 16.03
C PRO A 172 10.67 0.55 16.63
N ALA A 173 10.50 0.54 17.95
CA ALA A 173 9.81 1.59 18.71
C ALA A 173 10.24 3.03 18.39
N TYR A 174 11.52 3.27 18.05
CA TYR A 174 12.01 4.61 17.74
C TYR A 174 11.44 5.20 16.43
N CYS A 175 10.88 4.36 15.55
CA CYS A 175 10.21 4.81 14.34
C CYS A 175 8.73 5.14 14.58
N THR A 176 8.13 4.68 15.68
CA THR A 176 6.67 4.59 15.83
C THR A 176 6.11 5.70 16.70
N ASP A 177 5.10 6.39 16.19
CA ASP A 177 4.37 7.45 16.89
C ASP A 177 3.07 6.94 17.52
N ALA A 178 2.41 5.96 16.89
CA ALA A 178 1.16 5.41 17.39
C ALA A 178 1.02 3.91 17.11
N VAL A 179 0.37 3.21 18.04
CA VAL A 179 -0.03 1.81 17.92
C VAL A 179 -1.54 1.73 18.14
N VAL A 180 -2.26 1.15 17.18
CA VAL A 180 -3.71 1.00 17.20
C VAL A 180 -4.02 -0.50 17.13
N HIS A 181 -4.78 -1.00 18.10
CA HIS A 181 -5.32 -2.35 18.02
C HIS A 181 -6.45 -2.37 16.99
N LEU A 182 -6.22 -3.03 15.86
CA LEU A 182 -7.12 -3.03 14.71
C LEU A 182 -7.11 -4.44 14.09
N PRO A 183 -7.79 -5.42 14.71
CA PRO A 183 -7.82 -6.80 14.22
C PRO A 183 -8.56 -6.88 12.88
N PHE A 184 -8.11 -7.74 11.98
CA PHE A 184 -8.62 -7.84 10.61
C PHE A 184 -8.44 -6.55 9.77
N ASN A 185 -7.44 -5.70 10.08
CA ASN A 185 -7.28 -4.38 9.42
C ASN A 185 -7.02 -4.46 7.91
N SER A 186 -6.46 -5.57 7.44
CA SER A 186 -6.14 -5.78 6.03
C SER A 186 -7.20 -6.57 5.27
N HIS A 187 -8.31 -6.98 5.92
CA HIS A 187 -9.40 -7.69 5.23
C HIS A 187 -9.91 -6.84 4.05
N PRO A 188 -10.14 -7.42 2.85
CA PRO A 188 -10.17 -8.85 2.54
C PRO A 188 -8.82 -9.53 2.29
N PHE A 189 -7.72 -8.79 2.25
CA PHE A 189 -6.37 -9.35 2.07
C PHE A 189 -5.91 -10.13 3.30
N ALA A 190 -5.01 -11.09 3.07
CA ALA A 190 -4.46 -11.91 4.15
C ALA A 190 -3.47 -11.12 5.01
N VAL A 191 -3.39 -11.49 6.28
CA VAL A 191 -2.24 -11.16 7.15
C VAL A 191 -1.61 -12.48 7.55
N PHE A 192 -0.37 -12.69 7.09
CA PHE A 192 0.33 -13.95 7.29
C PHE A 192 0.38 -14.31 8.76
N GLY A 193 -0.11 -15.51 9.09
CA GLY A 193 -0.18 -16.01 10.45
C GLY A 193 -1.33 -15.47 11.31
N ARG A 194 -2.23 -14.65 10.76
CA ARG A 194 -3.39 -14.11 11.49
C ARG A 194 -4.70 -14.53 10.84
N TYR A 195 -4.87 -14.27 9.54
CA TYR A 195 -6.05 -14.70 8.79
C TYR A 195 -5.81 -14.74 7.28
N ALA A 196 -6.54 -15.64 6.63
CA ALA A 196 -6.44 -15.90 5.20
C ALA A 196 -7.18 -14.85 4.35
N TYR A 197 -6.85 -14.82 3.07
CA TYR A 197 -7.51 -14.01 2.05
C TYR A 197 -9.00 -14.38 1.93
N ASP A 198 -9.89 -13.39 1.83
CA ASP A 198 -11.32 -13.56 1.57
C ASP A 198 -11.65 -13.27 0.09
N PRO A 199 -11.46 -14.24 -0.82
CA PRO A 199 -11.70 -14.02 -2.24
C PRO A 199 -13.16 -13.67 -2.53
N ILE A 200 -14.10 -14.22 -1.76
CA ILE A 200 -15.53 -13.97 -1.95
C ILE A 200 -15.82 -12.49 -1.69
N TRP A 201 -15.26 -11.92 -0.62
CA TRP A 201 -15.43 -10.50 -0.31
C TRP A 201 -14.74 -9.59 -1.33
N TYR A 202 -13.53 -9.96 -1.75
CA TYR A 202 -12.82 -9.24 -2.80
C TYR A 202 -13.63 -9.17 -4.10
N TYR A 203 -14.19 -10.30 -4.57
CA TYR A 203 -15.02 -10.31 -5.77
C TYR A 203 -16.32 -9.52 -5.60
N LYS A 204 -16.98 -9.58 -4.42
CA LYS A 204 -18.16 -8.74 -4.14
C LYS A 204 -17.85 -7.25 -4.26
N ASN A 205 -16.72 -6.82 -3.69
CA ASN A 205 -16.24 -5.45 -3.82
C ASN A 205 -15.95 -5.08 -5.29
N LEU A 206 -15.23 -5.93 -6.03
CA LEU A 206 -14.98 -5.70 -7.47
C LEU A 206 -16.27 -5.62 -8.29
N THR A 207 -17.28 -6.44 -7.99
CA THR A 207 -18.59 -6.38 -8.66
C THR A 207 -19.32 -5.08 -8.35
N ALA A 208 -19.29 -4.60 -7.11
CA ALA A 208 -19.88 -3.31 -6.75
C ALA A 208 -19.21 -2.15 -7.50
N GLN A 209 -17.90 -2.23 -7.70
CA GLN A 209 -17.11 -1.23 -8.43
C GLN A 209 -17.42 -1.15 -9.94
N GLN A 210 -18.18 -2.10 -10.51
CA GLN A 210 -18.47 -2.11 -11.95
C GLN A 210 -19.31 -0.91 -12.39
N THR A 211 -20.14 -0.33 -11.51
CA THR A 211 -20.92 0.89 -11.79
C THR A 211 -20.68 1.95 -10.72
N ARG A 212 -20.90 3.23 -11.07
CA ARG A 212 -20.76 4.34 -10.11
C ARG A 212 -21.74 4.20 -8.96
N GLU A 213 -22.99 3.88 -9.27
CA GLU A 213 -24.06 3.71 -8.29
C GLU A 213 -23.81 2.47 -7.42
N GLY A 214 -23.26 1.39 -7.99
CA GLY A 214 -22.85 0.21 -7.25
C GLY A 214 -21.73 0.52 -6.26
N PHE A 215 -20.71 1.26 -6.70
CA PHE A 215 -19.61 1.65 -5.85
C PHE A 215 -20.06 2.59 -4.73
N GLN A 216 -20.90 3.58 -5.05
CA GLN A 216 -21.44 4.51 -4.05
C GLN A 216 -22.25 3.77 -2.99
N ARG A 217 -23.17 2.87 -3.38
CA ARG A 217 -23.90 2.04 -2.42
C ARG A 217 -22.98 1.20 -1.54
N TRP A 218 -21.93 0.64 -2.12
CA TRP A 218 -20.94 -0.14 -1.35
C TRP A 218 -20.19 0.74 -0.35
N MET A 219 -19.77 1.94 -0.74
CA MET A 219 -19.13 2.91 0.15
C MET A 219 -20.09 3.36 1.27
N ASP A 220 -21.33 3.70 0.93
CA ASP A 220 -22.35 4.11 1.90
C ASP A 220 -22.64 2.99 2.91
N GLU A 221 -22.62 1.73 2.47
CA GLU A 221 -22.91 0.59 3.34
C GLU A 221 -21.71 0.18 4.20
N TRP A 222 -20.52 0.04 3.61
CA TRP A 222 -19.36 -0.63 4.23
C TRP A 222 -18.27 0.31 4.71
N VAL A 223 -18.33 1.60 4.34
CA VAL A 223 -17.36 2.62 4.77
C VAL A 223 -18.05 3.71 5.57
N TYR A 224 -19.00 4.44 4.98
CA TYR A 224 -19.67 5.56 5.65
C TYR A 224 -20.78 5.11 6.60
N GLY A 225 -21.32 3.91 6.40
CA GLY A 225 -22.35 3.31 7.26
C GLY A 225 -21.81 2.50 8.43
N CYS A 226 -20.49 2.52 8.67
CA CYS A 226 -19.84 1.91 9.83
C CYS A 226 -19.19 3.02 10.65
N ASP A 227 -19.57 3.17 11.92
CA ASP A 227 -19.02 4.23 12.78
C ASP A 227 -17.56 3.95 13.19
N SER A 228 -17.16 2.68 13.15
CA SER A 228 -15.82 2.22 13.46
C SER A 228 -15.44 0.95 12.68
N HIS A 229 -14.14 0.62 12.72
CA HIS A 229 -13.64 -0.66 12.19
C HIS A 229 -14.27 -1.87 12.90
N MET A 230 -14.61 -1.75 14.18
CA MET A 230 -15.25 -2.85 14.91
C MET A 230 -16.70 -3.05 14.46
N ASP A 231 -17.41 -1.99 14.09
CA ASP A 231 -18.75 -2.09 13.49
C ASP A 231 -18.69 -2.77 12.12
N TYR A 232 -17.65 -2.48 11.33
CA TYR A 232 -17.37 -3.22 10.10
C TYR A 232 -17.17 -4.72 10.39
N CYS A 233 -16.36 -5.08 11.37
CA CYS A 233 -16.13 -6.49 11.74
C CYS A 233 -17.40 -7.19 12.23
N GLU A 234 -18.21 -6.50 13.06
CA GLU A 234 -19.49 -7.02 13.54
C GLU A 234 -20.45 -7.26 12.37
N LYS A 235 -20.58 -6.28 11.47
CA LYS A 235 -21.42 -6.36 10.27
C LYS A 235 -20.95 -7.45 9.29
N MET A 236 -19.63 -7.66 9.17
CA MET A 236 -19.04 -8.76 8.41
C MET A 236 -19.33 -10.14 9.03
N GLY A 237 -19.54 -10.16 10.35
CA GLY A 237 -19.79 -11.34 11.16
C GLY A 237 -18.50 -11.99 11.65
N TRP A 238 -18.29 -11.98 12.97
CA TRP A 238 -17.12 -12.58 13.63
C TRP A 238 -16.91 -14.05 13.30
N GLU A 239 -17.97 -14.83 13.17
CA GLU A 239 -17.88 -16.25 12.77
C GLU A 239 -17.22 -16.41 11.39
N LYS A 240 -17.49 -15.49 10.46
CA LYS A 240 -16.87 -15.51 9.13
C LYS A 240 -15.39 -15.14 9.23
N LEU A 241 -15.06 -14.09 9.96
CA LEU A 241 -13.68 -13.64 10.16
C LEU A 241 -12.83 -14.69 10.88
N ASP A 242 -13.37 -15.31 11.93
CA ASP A 242 -12.72 -16.39 12.68
C ASP A 242 -12.45 -17.63 11.82
N ARG A 243 -13.33 -17.97 10.85
CA ARG A 243 -13.05 -19.03 9.88
C ARG A 243 -11.82 -18.74 9.01
N LEU A 244 -11.60 -17.47 8.63
CA LEU A 244 -10.38 -17.07 7.90
C LEU A 244 -9.14 -17.20 8.78
N ALA A 245 -9.23 -16.83 10.06
CA ALA A 245 -8.15 -17.00 11.03
C ALA A 245 -7.78 -18.47 11.23
N LYS A 246 -8.78 -19.33 11.47
CA LYS A 246 -8.61 -20.78 11.59
C LYS A 246 -7.99 -21.39 10.33
N SER A 247 -8.45 -20.98 9.15
CA SER A 247 -7.86 -21.46 7.89
C SER A 247 -6.38 -21.11 7.78
N GLU A 248 -5.99 -19.89 8.17
CA GLU A 248 -4.59 -19.47 8.15
C GLU A 248 -3.73 -20.29 9.11
N HIS A 249 -4.23 -20.58 10.31
CA HIS A 249 -3.52 -21.36 11.33
C HIS A 249 -3.39 -22.84 11.01
N VAL A 250 -4.25 -23.39 10.14
CA VAL A 250 -4.08 -24.75 9.60
C VAL A 250 -2.94 -24.79 8.57
N ILE A 251 -2.80 -23.74 7.77
CA ILE A 251 -1.83 -23.69 6.66
C ILE A 251 -0.44 -23.30 7.18
N ASN A 252 -0.37 -22.32 8.08
CA ASN A 252 0.87 -21.73 8.55
C ASN A 252 1.07 -21.97 10.05
N ARG A 253 2.25 -22.50 10.41
CA ARG A 253 2.68 -22.62 11.81
C ARG A 253 3.34 -21.32 12.24
N ILE A 254 2.81 -20.72 13.29
CA ILE A 254 3.25 -19.41 13.79
C ILE A 254 3.92 -19.61 15.15
N PRO A 255 4.99 -18.87 15.48
CA PRO A 255 5.54 -18.85 16.82
C PRO A 255 4.48 -18.39 17.83
N GLU A 256 4.33 -19.13 18.93
CA GLU A 256 3.40 -18.78 20.02
C GLU A 256 3.67 -17.39 20.61
#